data_AF-A0A8H5P6U4-F1
#
_entry.id   AF-A0A8H5P6U4-F1
#
_cell.length_a   1.000
_cell.length_b   1.000
_cell.length_c   1.000
_cell.angle_alpha   90.00
_cell.angle_beta   90.00
_cell.angle_gamma   90.00
#
_symmetry.space_group_name_H-M   'P 1'
#
loop_
_entity.id
_entity.type
_entity.pdbx_description
1 polymer ?
#
loop_
_entity_poly.entity_id
_entity_poly.type
_entity_poly.pdbx_seq_one_letter_code
_entity_poly.pdbx_strand_id
1 'polypeptide(L)'
;MKPLIEELIGHIWSPPRGVVRQHKSRNHPDNLQYYRHWGFTIYRTHYSPESDSHWNTLLSSLKQQTLLSFGYFDSKENVDQSDVQLLKNQFHLDAREDASLLEGLDIEGVRELCRDEDFGAEQAMAGYLYEFVLVADESVLKDIAIGESVVKAVSLSWSEGFPGWGWMRIPTSYLLDLWMLLNRHSFGTESVLGFNGPEKDLDTYVWPGDVSLPGTGRFSEVRPLLFHYTGQRPDRTF
;
A
#
# COMPACT_ATOMS: atom_id res chain seq x y z
N MET A 1 8.04 -15.11 16.74
CA MET A 1 7.64 -14.22 15.64
C MET A 1 8.27 -14.80 14.38
N LYS A 2 7.48 -15.06 13.33
CA LYS A 2 8.06 -15.56 12.08
C LYS A 2 8.85 -14.42 11.41
N PRO A 3 9.93 -14.72 10.69
CA PRO A 3 10.57 -13.73 9.82
C PRO A 3 9.54 -13.12 8.87
N LEU A 4 9.60 -11.80 8.71
CA LEU A 4 8.64 -11.03 7.92
C LEU A 4 8.40 -11.57 6.51
N ILE A 5 9.47 -11.98 5.82
CA ILE A 5 9.39 -12.54 4.47
C ILE A 5 8.57 -13.83 4.45
N GLU A 6 8.68 -14.68 5.48
CA GLU A 6 7.87 -15.90 5.59
C GLU A 6 6.38 -15.59 5.78
N GLU A 7 6.05 -14.52 6.50
CA GLU A 7 4.66 -14.08 6.67
C GLU A 7 4.09 -13.56 5.34
N LEU A 8 4.81 -12.72 4.60
CA LEU A 8 4.38 -12.22 3.29
C LEU A 8 4.19 -13.37 2.29
N ILE A 9 5.16 -14.29 2.21
CA ILE A 9 5.07 -15.49 1.39
C ILE A 9 3.84 -16.33 1.76
N GLY A 10 3.53 -16.43 3.05
CA GLY A 10 2.36 -17.16 3.55
C GLY A 10 1.04 -16.62 3.02
N HIS A 11 0.90 -15.30 2.82
CA HIS A 11 -0.32 -14.69 2.29
C HIS A 11 -0.50 -14.90 0.79
N ILE A 12 0.60 -14.86 0.03
CA ILE A 12 0.53 -15.01 -1.43
C ILE A 12 0.50 -16.47 -1.88
N TRP A 13 0.95 -17.40 -1.02
CA TRP A 13 0.95 -18.83 -1.30
C TRP A 13 -0.44 -19.44 -1.10
N SER A 14 -1.14 -19.74 -2.19
CA SER A 14 -2.53 -20.20 -2.18
C SER A 14 -2.75 -21.49 -3.00
N PRO A 15 -2.22 -22.64 -2.55
CA PRO A 15 -2.44 -23.90 -3.25
C PRO A 15 -3.89 -24.39 -3.07
N PRO A 16 -4.47 -25.05 -4.09
CA PRO A 16 -5.83 -25.58 -4.01
C PRO A 16 -5.97 -26.61 -2.87
N ARG A 17 -7.07 -26.51 -2.12
CA ARG A 17 -7.39 -27.44 -1.04
C ARG A 17 -7.74 -28.82 -1.62
N GLY A 18 -7.14 -29.88 -1.09
CA GLY A 18 -7.47 -31.27 -1.45
C GLY A 18 -6.75 -31.84 -2.68
N VAL A 19 -5.92 -31.07 -3.38
CA VAL A 19 -5.11 -31.59 -4.49
C VAL A 19 -3.82 -32.22 -3.94
N VAL A 20 -3.58 -33.49 -4.28
CA VAL A 20 -2.29 -34.14 -4.00
C VAL A 20 -1.24 -33.49 -4.91
N ARG A 21 -0.44 -32.60 -4.33
CA ARG A 21 0.69 -31.98 -5.03
C ARG A 21 1.73 -33.06 -5.34
N GLN A 22 2.21 -33.10 -6.59
CA GLN A 22 3.32 -33.98 -6.98
C GLN A 22 4.58 -33.69 -6.14
N HIS A 23 4.80 -32.41 -5.81
CA HIS A 23 5.92 -31.98 -4.98
C HIS A 23 5.47 -31.25 -3.71
N LYS A 24 6.02 -31.67 -2.56
CA LYS A 24 5.69 -31.11 -1.24
C LYS A 24 6.25 -29.70 -1.02
N SER A 25 7.36 -29.35 -1.67
CA SER A 25 8.03 -28.05 -1.50
C SER A 25 7.36 -26.96 -2.31
N ARG A 26 7.05 -25.81 -1.68
CA ARG A 26 6.52 -24.61 -2.35
C ARG A 26 7.50 -23.99 -3.37
N ASN A 27 8.79 -24.33 -3.28
CA ASN A 27 9.84 -23.82 -4.16
C ASN A 27 10.01 -24.64 -5.44
N HIS A 28 9.17 -25.67 -5.65
CA HIS A 28 9.21 -26.43 -6.90
C HIS A 28 8.70 -25.56 -8.08
N PRO A 29 9.33 -25.60 -9.26
CA PRO A 29 8.87 -24.81 -10.42
C PRO A 29 7.39 -25.01 -10.76
N ASP A 30 6.89 -26.25 -10.70
CA ASP A 30 5.48 -26.58 -10.97
C ASP A 30 4.48 -26.00 -9.96
N ASN A 31 4.99 -25.53 -8.83
CA ASN A 31 4.20 -24.93 -7.76
C ASN A 31 4.15 -23.39 -7.88
N LEU A 32 4.91 -22.78 -8.80
CA LEU A 32 4.95 -21.31 -8.96
C LEU A 32 3.58 -20.70 -9.31
N GLN A 33 2.74 -21.45 -10.02
CA GLN A 33 1.37 -21.05 -10.38
C GLN A 33 0.43 -20.83 -9.18
N TYR A 34 0.81 -21.28 -7.97
CA TYR A 34 -0.01 -21.11 -6.76
C TYR A 34 0.33 -19.83 -5.98
N TYR A 35 1.32 -19.05 -6.42
CA TYR A 35 1.57 -17.73 -5.88
C TYR A 35 0.66 -16.71 -6.56
N ARG A 36 -0.06 -15.95 -5.73
CA ARG A 36 -0.91 -14.84 -6.18
C ARG A 36 -0.11 -13.55 -6.26
N HIS A 37 -0.65 -12.57 -6.96
CA HIS A 37 -0.15 -11.20 -6.86
C HIS A 37 -0.52 -10.60 -5.50
N TRP A 38 0.27 -9.63 -5.07
CA TRP A 38 0.00 -8.84 -3.88
C TRP A 38 0.31 -7.37 -4.14
N GLY A 39 -0.30 -6.49 -3.36
CA GLY A 39 -0.14 -5.05 -3.47
C GLY A 39 -1.47 -4.35 -3.30
N PHE A 40 -1.67 -3.25 -4.02
CA PHE A 40 -2.77 -2.33 -3.74
C PHE A 40 -3.57 -2.03 -5.01
N THR A 41 -4.88 -1.91 -4.84
CA THR A 41 -5.73 -1.24 -5.82
C THR A 41 -5.61 0.26 -5.61
N ILE A 42 -5.45 1.01 -6.70
CA ILE A 42 -5.32 2.46 -6.68
C ILE A 42 -6.36 3.10 -7.60
N TYR A 43 -7.15 4.02 -7.08
CA TYR A 43 -8.20 4.73 -7.82
C TYR A 43 -7.73 6.15 -8.14
N ARG A 44 -7.80 6.51 -9.42
CA ARG A 44 -7.62 7.90 -9.88
C ARG A 44 -8.97 8.59 -9.89
N THR A 45 -9.11 9.71 -9.18
CA THR A 45 -10.40 10.44 -9.11
C THR A 45 -10.36 11.82 -9.73
N HIS A 46 -9.21 12.24 -10.28
CA HIS A 46 -9.05 13.51 -10.96
C HIS A 46 -8.46 13.35 -12.35
N TYR A 47 -9.10 13.97 -13.35
CA TYR A 47 -8.70 13.88 -14.74
C TYR A 47 -8.61 15.27 -15.39
N SER A 48 -7.45 15.50 -15.97
CA SER A 48 -7.06 16.69 -16.73
C SER A 48 -5.90 16.33 -17.64
N PRO A 49 -5.67 17.06 -18.75
CA PRO A 49 -4.57 16.79 -19.67
C PRO A 49 -3.19 16.72 -18.98
N GLU A 50 -2.96 17.55 -17.96
CA GLU A 50 -1.70 17.56 -17.20
C GLU A 50 -1.59 16.35 -16.27
N SER A 51 -2.70 15.95 -15.65
CA SER A 51 -2.74 14.89 -14.64
C SER A 51 -2.41 13.49 -15.16
N ASP A 52 -2.53 13.22 -16.46
CA ASP A 52 -2.13 11.93 -17.08
C ASP A 52 -0.64 11.65 -16.88
N SER A 53 0.20 12.67 -17.02
CA SER A 53 1.64 12.53 -16.82
C SER A 53 1.99 12.28 -15.35
N HIS A 54 1.29 12.95 -14.44
CA HIS A 54 1.47 12.82 -13.00
C HIS A 54 0.96 11.46 -12.49
N TRP A 55 -0.13 10.96 -13.04
CA TRP A 55 -0.65 9.62 -12.75
C TRP A 55 0.36 8.52 -13.12
N ASN A 56 0.90 8.55 -14.33
CA ASN A 56 1.93 7.60 -14.76
C ASN A 56 3.21 7.69 -13.92
N THR A 57 3.56 8.90 -13.50
CA THR A 57 4.70 9.15 -12.59
C THR A 57 4.44 8.54 -11.22
N LEU A 58 3.24 8.72 -10.66
CA LEU A 58 2.82 8.14 -9.39
C LEU A 58 2.89 6.61 -9.42
N LEU A 59 2.29 5.97 -10.44
CA LEU A 59 2.32 4.51 -10.58
C LEU A 59 3.75 3.97 -10.68
N SER A 60 4.61 4.66 -11.44
CA SER A 60 6.02 4.32 -11.57
C SER A 60 6.76 4.45 -10.24
N SER A 61 6.55 5.54 -9.50
CA SER A 61 7.14 5.79 -8.19
C SER A 61 6.71 4.75 -7.17
N LEU A 62 5.41 4.47 -7.04
CA LEU A 62 4.87 3.44 -6.14
C LEU A 62 5.53 2.09 -6.40
N LYS A 63 5.60 1.68 -7.68
CA LYS A 63 6.20 0.40 -8.04
C LYS A 63 7.69 0.36 -7.76
N GLN A 64 8.46 1.33 -8.28
CA GLN A 64 9.91 1.36 -8.12
C GLN A 64 10.32 1.44 -6.65
N GLN A 65 9.69 2.33 -5.89
CA GLN A 65 10.04 2.51 -4.49
C GLN A 65 9.65 1.30 -3.64
N THR A 66 8.50 0.67 -3.88
CA THR A 66 8.16 -0.58 -3.18
C THR A 66 9.21 -1.67 -3.42
N LEU A 67 9.66 -1.83 -4.67
CA LEU A 67 10.71 -2.80 -5.00
C LEU A 67 12.06 -2.47 -4.35
N LEU A 68 12.41 -1.18 -4.25
CA LEU A 68 13.63 -0.71 -3.58
C LEU A 68 13.57 -0.89 -2.06
N SER A 69 12.39 -0.78 -1.44
CA SER A 69 12.21 -0.95 0.02
C SER A 69 12.64 -2.34 0.51
N PHE A 70 12.58 -3.36 -0.36
CA PHE A 70 13.13 -4.68 -0.08
C PHE A 70 14.66 -4.71 0.09
N GLY A 71 15.37 -3.65 -0.28
CA GLY A 71 16.81 -3.51 0.00
C GLY A 71 17.16 -3.61 1.49
N TYR A 72 16.17 -3.38 2.38
CA TYR A 72 16.29 -3.69 3.81
C TYR A 72 16.73 -5.15 4.09
N PHE A 73 16.35 -6.09 3.22
CA PHE A 73 16.60 -7.52 3.40
C PHE A 73 17.87 -8.03 2.71
N ASP A 74 18.51 -7.24 1.84
CA ASP A 74 19.64 -7.71 1.02
C ASP A 74 20.84 -8.17 1.86
N SER A 75 21.00 -7.64 3.09
CA SER A 75 22.09 -7.97 4.02
C SER A 75 21.67 -8.88 5.19
N LYS A 76 20.45 -9.41 5.17
CA LYS A 76 19.92 -10.23 6.28
C LYS A 76 20.21 -11.71 6.04
N GLU A 77 21.11 -12.28 6.84
CA GLU A 77 21.52 -13.70 6.74
C GLU A 77 20.39 -14.69 6.99
N ASN A 78 19.33 -14.28 7.71
CA ASN A 78 18.17 -15.10 8.02
C ASN A 78 17.00 -14.93 7.03
N VAL A 79 17.24 -14.31 5.87
CA VAL A 79 16.23 -14.09 4.83
C VAL A 79 16.58 -14.86 3.58
N ASP A 80 15.64 -15.68 3.11
CA ASP A 80 15.74 -16.33 1.81
C ASP A 80 15.59 -15.29 0.70
N GLN A 81 16.68 -15.03 -0.01
CA GLN A 81 16.69 -14.03 -1.10
C GLN A 81 15.86 -14.47 -2.30
N SER A 82 15.60 -15.78 -2.47
CA SER A 82 14.67 -16.27 -3.50
C SER A 82 13.23 -15.89 -3.19
N ASP A 83 12.85 -15.88 -1.91
CA ASP A 83 11.54 -15.40 -1.47
C ASP A 83 11.40 -13.88 -1.65
N VAL A 84 12.46 -13.12 -1.34
CA VAL A 84 12.49 -11.67 -1.61
C VAL A 84 12.28 -11.38 -3.09
N GLN A 85 12.98 -12.11 -3.96
CA GLN A 85 12.83 -11.94 -5.40
C GLN A 85 11.45 -12.35 -5.90
N LEU A 86 10.87 -13.42 -5.33
CA LEU A 86 9.51 -13.84 -5.65
C LEU A 86 8.49 -12.77 -5.25
N LEU A 87 8.60 -12.21 -4.04
CA LEU A 87 7.73 -11.11 -3.59
C LEU A 87 7.84 -9.89 -4.49
N LYS A 88 9.06 -9.51 -4.90
CA LYS A 88 9.27 -8.45 -5.89
C LYS A 88 8.55 -8.73 -7.21
N ASN A 89 8.64 -9.96 -7.72
CA ASN A 89 8.01 -10.35 -8.99
C ASN A 89 6.48 -10.38 -8.91
N GLN A 90 5.92 -10.76 -7.76
CA GLN A 90 4.48 -10.85 -7.54
C GLN A 90 3.84 -9.53 -7.14
N PHE A 91 4.62 -8.46 -6.95
CA PHE A 91 4.07 -7.16 -6.60
C PHE A 91 3.27 -6.56 -7.77
N HIS A 92 2.04 -6.15 -7.49
CA HIS A 92 1.09 -5.62 -8.46
C HIS A 92 0.38 -4.37 -7.91
N LEU A 93 0.16 -3.41 -8.80
CA LEU A 93 -0.73 -2.27 -8.57
C LEU A 93 -1.90 -2.42 -9.54
N ASP A 94 -3.10 -2.59 -8.99
CA ASP A 94 -4.34 -2.65 -9.78
C ASP A 94 -4.85 -1.20 -9.95
N ALA A 95 -4.52 -0.60 -11.09
CA ALA A 95 -4.81 0.80 -11.37
C ALA A 95 -6.21 0.96 -11.99
N ARG A 96 -7.09 1.70 -11.30
CA ARG A 96 -8.46 2.02 -11.76
C ARG A 96 -8.53 3.48 -12.19
N GLU A 97 -8.80 3.68 -13.47
CA GLU A 97 -8.73 4.99 -14.16
C GLU A 97 -9.91 5.26 -15.09
N ASP A 98 -11.06 4.60 -14.88
CA ASP A 98 -12.28 4.88 -15.63
C ASP A 98 -12.91 6.21 -15.17
N ALA A 99 -12.64 7.28 -15.91
CA ALA A 99 -13.16 8.62 -15.63
C ALA A 99 -14.70 8.68 -15.55
N SER A 100 -15.41 7.79 -16.26
CA SER A 100 -16.88 7.79 -16.24
C SER A 100 -17.46 7.36 -14.89
N LEU A 101 -16.69 6.62 -14.11
CA LEU A 101 -17.06 6.11 -12.78
C LEU A 101 -16.37 6.89 -11.65
N LEU A 102 -15.16 7.41 -11.89
CA LEU A 102 -14.26 7.88 -10.84
C LEU A 102 -14.05 9.39 -10.77
N GLU A 103 -14.37 10.14 -11.83
CA GLU A 103 -14.16 11.60 -11.85
C GLU A 103 -14.90 12.29 -10.70
N GLY A 104 -14.16 13.08 -9.93
CA GLY A 104 -14.69 13.90 -8.85
C GLY A 104 -15.09 13.13 -7.59
N LEU A 105 -14.86 11.81 -7.52
CA LEU A 105 -15.10 11.07 -6.28
C LEU A 105 -14.14 11.52 -5.18
N ASP A 106 -14.71 11.84 -4.03
CA ASP A 106 -13.97 12.01 -2.79
C ASP A 106 -13.75 10.65 -2.10
N ILE A 107 -13.16 10.67 -0.90
CA ILE A 107 -12.83 9.46 -0.14
C ILE A 107 -14.08 8.68 0.26
N GLU A 108 -15.17 9.38 0.58
CA GLU A 108 -16.45 8.75 0.90
C GLU A 108 -17.00 8.05 -0.35
N GLY A 109 -17.05 8.75 -1.49
CA GLY A 109 -17.48 8.18 -2.77
C GLY A 109 -16.66 6.97 -3.21
N VAL A 110 -15.34 6.98 -3.01
CA VAL A 110 -14.50 5.78 -3.26
C VAL A 110 -14.87 4.63 -2.34
N ARG A 111 -15.10 4.88 -1.05
CA ARG A 111 -15.54 3.82 -0.11
C ARG A 111 -16.86 3.23 -0.56
N GLU A 112 -17.83 4.06 -0.95
CA GLU A 112 -19.13 3.59 -1.44
C GLU A 112 -19.00 2.74 -2.70
N LEU A 113 -18.22 3.20 -3.68
CA LEU A 113 -17.93 2.44 -4.90
C LEU A 113 -17.34 1.05 -4.58
N CYS A 114 -16.40 0.99 -3.63
CA CYS A 114 -15.73 -0.25 -3.25
C CYS A 114 -16.63 -1.23 -2.50
N ARG A 115 -17.74 -0.80 -1.88
CA ARG A 115 -18.67 -1.71 -1.18
C ARG A 115 -19.32 -2.70 -2.13
N ASP A 116 -19.54 -2.28 -3.37
CA ASP A 116 -20.18 -3.09 -4.41
C ASP A 116 -19.16 -3.82 -5.30
N GLU A 117 -17.86 -3.57 -5.12
CA GLU A 117 -16.80 -4.17 -5.91
C GLU A 117 -16.42 -5.58 -5.39
N ASP A 118 -16.36 -6.55 -6.29
CA ASP A 118 -15.90 -7.90 -5.96
C ASP A 118 -14.37 -7.99 -6.02
N PHE A 119 -13.71 -7.80 -4.87
CA PHE A 119 -12.27 -8.02 -4.72
C PHE A 119 -11.86 -9.51 -4.77
N GLY A 120 -12.80 -10.44 -4.96
CA GLY A 120 -12.59 -11.89 -4.85
C GLY A 120 -11.64 -12.50 -5.89
N ALA A 121 -11.37 -11.80 -7.00
CA ALA A 121 -10.47 -12.27 -8.06
C ALA A 121 -9.01 -12.40 -7.59
N GLU A 122 -8.54 -11.50 -6.72
CA GLU A 122 -7.17 -11.51 -6.20
C GLU A 122 -7.13 -11.43 -4.66
N GLN A 123 -7.44 -12.56 -4.00
CA GLN A 123 -7.51 -12.66 -2.52
C GLN A 123 -6.21 -12.35 -1.76
N ALA A 124 -5.13 -11.96 -2.43
CA ALA A 124 -3.87 -11.56 -1.83
C ALA A 124 -3.57 -10.07 -2.03
N MET A 125 -4.53 -9.28 -2.53
CA MET A 125 -4.44 -7.81 -2.60
C MET A 125 -4.93 -7.17 -1.30
N ALA A 126 -4.45 -5.96 -1.01
CA ALA A 126 -4.78 -5.23 0.22
C ALA A 126 -6.28 -4.94 0.37
N GLY A 127 -7.01 -4.72 -0.73
CA GLY A 127 -8.45 -4.52 -0.71
C GLY A 127 -9.20 -5.73 -0.15
N TYR A 128 -8.77 -6.94 -0.51
CA TYR A 128 -9.38 -8.18 -0.02
C TYR A 128 -8.90 -8.56 1.39
N LEU A 129 -7.59 -8.46 1.66
CA LEU A 129 -7.02 -8.94 2.93
C LEU A 129 -7.25 -7.99 4.09
N TYR A 130 -7.25 -6.69 3.82
CA TYR A 130 -7.17 -5.65 4.85
C TYR A 130 -8.22 -4.56 4.69
N GLU A 131 -9.06 -4.62 3.64
CA GLU A 131 -10.03 -3.57 3.31
C GLU A 131 -9.34 -2.22 3.12
N PHE A 132 -8.21 -2.22 2.40
CA PHE A 132 -7.40 -1.03 2.13
C PHE A 132 -7.16 -0.79 0.64
N VAL A 133 -7.32 0.46 0.23
CA VAL A 133 -7.07 0.94 -1.14
C VAL A 133 -6.23 2.21 -1.13
N LEU A 134 -5.71 2.57 -2.30
CA LEU A 134 -5.02 3.83 -2.53
C LEU A 134 -5.90 4.76 -3.37
N VAL A 135 -5.81 6.06 -3.12
CA VAL A 135 -6.53 7.09 -3.88
C VAL A 135 -5.57 8.17 -4.34
N ALA A 136 -5.68 8.52 -5.62
CA ALA A 136 -5.00 9.64 -6.25
C ALA A 136 -6.04 10.66 -6.74
N ASP A 137 -6.36 11.60 -5.85
CA ASP A 137 -7.21 12.74 -6.15
C ASP A 137 -6.40 13.93 -6.69
N GLU A 138 -7.06 15.06 -6.91
CA GLU A 138 -6.41 16.27 -7.42
C GLU A 138 -5.21 16.71 -6.55
N SER A 139 -5.33 16.59 -5.23
CA SER A 139 -4.26 16.99 -4.30
C SER A 139 -3.02 16.12 -4.48
N VAL A 140 -3.20 14.81 -4.58
CA VAL A 140 -2.12 13.84 -4.79
C VAL A 140 -1.43 14.10 -6.14
N LEU A 141 -2.18 14.32 -7.21
CA LEU A 141 -1.58 14.55 -8.53
C LEU A 141 -0.83 15.90 -8.61
N LYS A 142 -1.30 16.92 -7.89
CA LYS A 142 -0.58 18.20 -7.71
C LYS A 142 0.70 18.02 -6.90
N ASP A 143 0.70 17.18 -5.86
CA ASP A 143 1.91 16.86 -5.09
C ASP A 143 2.97 16.21 -5.98
N ILE A 144 2.57 15.24 -6.80
CA ILE A 144 3.46 14.57 -7.74
C ILE A 144 4.04 15.57 -8.75
N ALA A 145 3.24 16.54 -9.22
CA ALA A 145 3.69 17.59 -10.13
C ALA A 145 4.82 18.45 -9.54
N ILE A 146 4.83 18.66 -8.21
CA ILE A 146 5.87 19.43 -7.50
C ILE A 146 6.98 18.54 -6.91
N GLY A 147 6.97 17.23 -7.19
CA GLY A 147 7.98 16.28 -6.72
C GLY A 147 7.79 15.79 -5.28
N GLU A 148 6.59 15.96 -4.71
CA GLU A 148 6.18 15.33 -3.46
C GLU A 148 5.55 13.96 -3.79
N SER A 149 6.29 12.88 -3.51
CA SER A 149 5.87 11.51 -3.82
C SER A 149 4.98 10.93 -2.72
N VAL A 150 3.69 11.26 -2.76
CA VAL A 150 2.69 10.82 -1.78
C VAL A 150 1.46 10.20 -2.45
N VAL A 151 0.68 9.44 -1.69
CA VAL A 151 -0.63 8.89 -2.09
C VAL A 151 -1.54 8.83 -0.87
N LYS A 152 -2.87 8.85 -1.05
CA LYS A 152 -3.80 8.62 0.07
C LYS A 152 -4.02 7.12 0.24
N ALA A 153 -3.77 6.59 1.43
CA ALA A 153 -4.17 5.24 1.83
C ALA A 153 -5.50 5.33 2.59
N VAL A 154 -6.46 4.52 2.19
CA VAL A 154 -7.86 4.59 2.65
C VAL A 154 -8.31 3.22 3.15
N SER A 155 -8.83 3.18 4.36
CA SER A 155 -9.59 2.05 4.90
C SER A 155 -11.03 2.10 4.40
N LEU A 156 -11.50 0.97 3.86
CA LEU A 156 -12.88 0.75 3.43
C LEU A 156 -13.80 0.37 4.59
N SER A 157 -13.26 -0.23 5.65
CA SER A 157 -13.98 -0.67 6.85
C SER A 157 -14.15 0.42 7.91
N TRP A 158 -13.48 1.56 7.75
CA TRP A 158 -13.64 2.69 8.66
C TRP A 158 -15.07 3.23 8.63
N SER A 159 -15.59 3.54 9.82
CA SER A 159 -16.89 4.17 10.03
C SER A 159 -16.79 5.23 11.11
N GLU A 160 -17.77 6.15 11.13
CA GLU A 160 -17.84 7.20 12.13
C GLU A 160 -17.80 6.62 13.56
N GLY A 161 -16.94 7.18 14.41
CA GLY A 161 -16.73 6.72 15.79
C GLY A 161 -15.45 5.91 16.00
N PHE A 162 -14.77 5.45 14.95
CA PHE A 162 -13.42 4.92 15.05
C PHE A 162 -12.37 6.06 15.14
N PRO A 163 -11.22 5.84 15.81
CA PRO A 163 -10.15 6.84 15.88
C PRO A 163 -9.66 7.28 14.50
N GLY A 164 -9.35 8.56 14.35
CA GLY A 164 -8.91 9.14 13.08
C GLY A 164 -10.03 9.26 12.06
N TRP A 165 -9.67 9.21 10.78
CA TRP A 165 -10.58 9.46 9.65
C TRP A 165 -10.61 8.31 8.64
N GLY A 166 -9.91 7.22 8.98
CA GLY A 166 -9.80 6.03 8.12
C GLY A 166 -9.04 6.28 6.82
N TRP A 167 -8.28 7.37 6.73
CA TRP A 167 -7.37 7.63 5.63
C TRP A 167 -6.20 8.50 6.08
N MET A 168 -5.09 8.42 5.35
CA MET A 168 -3.94 9.29 5.55
C MET A 168 -3.11 9.41 4.27
N ARG A 169 -2.45 10.56 4.06
CA ARG A 169 -1.42 10.68 3.01
C ARG A 169 -0.18 9.93 3.47
N ILE A 170 0.33 9.03 2.64
CA ILE A 170 1.55 8.27 2.92
C ILE A 170 2.60 8.54 1.84
N PRO A 171 3.89 8.52 2.16
CA PRO A 171 4.94 8.47 1.16
C PRO A 171 4.79 7.23 0.26
N THR A 172 5.04 7.37 -1.03
CA THR A 172 5.01 6.22 -1.96
C THR A 172 6.06 5.16 -1.60
N SER A 173 7.13 5.55 -0.90
CA SER A 173 8.20 4.69 -0.38
C SER A 173 7.74 3.80 0.78
N TYR A 174 6.64 4.15 1.45
CA TYR A 174 6.19 3.52 2.69
C TYR A 174 5.14 2.44 2.44
N LEU A 175 4.86 2.06 1.18
CA LEU A 175 3.87 1.02 0.87
C LEU A 175 4.18 -0.33 1.50
N LEU A 176 5.45 -0.74 1.52
CA LEU A 176 5.85 -1.99 2.17
C LEU A 176 5.66 -1.89 3.69
N ASP A 177 5.98 -0.75 4.30
CA ASP A 177 5.74 -0.49 5.72
C ASP A 177 4.23 -0.50 6.04
N LEU A 178 3.39 0.11 5.20
CA LEU A 178 1.92 0.04 5.34
C LEU A 178 1.44 -1.41 5.28
N TRP A 179 1.86 -2.19 4.28
CA TRP A 179 1.50 -3.60 4.16
C TRP A 179 1.84 -4.40 5.43
N MET A 180 3.03 -4.18 5.98
CA MET A 180 3.47 -4.81 7.21
C MET A 180 2.62 -4.43 8.41
N LEU A 181 2.22 -3.16 8.49
CA LEU A 181 1.38 -2.67 9.57
C LEU A 181 -0.01 -3.27 9.49
N LEU A 182 -0.62 -3.29 8.30
CA LEU A 182 -1.92 -3.91 8.07
C LEU A 182 -1.91 -5.39 8.44
N ASN A 183 -0.85 -6.12 8.07
CA ASN A 183 -0.68 -7.51 8.45
C ASN A 183 -0.65 -7.72 9.99
N ARG A 184 0.07 -6.87 10.71
CA ARG A 184 0.14 -6.91 12.19
C ARG A 184 -1.21 -6.62 12.86
N HIS A 185 -2.05 -5.82 12.21
CA HIS A 185 -3.34 -5.36 12.69
C HIS A 185 -4.51 -5.93 11.88
N SER A 186 -4.39 -7.17 11.41
CA SER A 186 -5.37 -7.84 10.54
C SER A 186 -6.81 -7.95 11.10
N PHE A 187 -7.02 -7.68 12.39
CA PHE A 187 -8.34 -7.66 13.03
C PHE A 187 -8.82 -6.25 13.43
N GLY A 188 -8.19 -5.18 12.94
CA GLY A 188 -8.53 -3.79 13.28
C GLY A 188 -7.87 -2.76 12.35
N THR A 189 -7.86 -3.05 11.05
CA THR A 189 -7.17 -2.25 10.03
C THR A 189 -7.74 -0.84 9.93
N GLU A 190 -9.02 -0.64 10.26
CA GLU A 190 -9.72 0.65 10.28
C GLU A 190 -9.08 1.71 11.18
N SER A 191 -8.32 1.28 12.19
CA SER A 191 -7.66 2.16 13.16
C SER A 191 -6.16 2.33 12.92
N VAL A 192 -5.59 1.64 11.93
CA VAL A 192 -4.15 1.57 11.70
C VAL A 192 -3.54 2.94 11.36
N LEU A 193 -4.26 3.75 10.59
CA LEU A 193 -3.87 5.11 10.24
C LEU A 193 -4.52 6.14 11.18
N GLY A 194 -4.37 5.92 12.48
CA GLY A 194 -4.90 6.82 13.50
C GLY A 194 -4.33 8.23 13.39
N PHE A 195 -5.20 9.23 13.49
CA PHE A 195 -4.83 10.64 13.50
C PHE A 195 -5.62 11.39 14.56
N ASN A 196 -4.90 12.11 15.44
CA ASN A 196 -5.51 12.91 16.49
C ASN A 196 -5.57 14.36 16.01
N GLY A 197 -6.65 14.74 15.33
CA GLY A 197 -6.81 16.11 14.82
C GLY A 197 -8.00 16.20 13.87
N PRO A 198 -8.37 17.41 13.44
CA PRO A 198 -9.43 17.60 12.46
C PRO A 198 -9.04 17.03 11.09
N GLU A 199 -9.99 16.47 10.35
CA GLU A 199 -9.74 15.81 9.06
C GLU A 199 -8.98 16.69 8.06
N LYS A 200 -9.32 17.98 7.99
CA LYS A 200 -8.66 18.97 7.13
C LYS A 200 -7.13 19.01 7.28
N ASP A 201 -6.59 18.61 8.43
CA ASP A 201 -5.16 18.62 8.64
C ASP A 201 -4.47 17.48 7.86
N LEU A 202 -5.20 16.40 7.54
CA LEU A 202 -4.73 15.30 6.70
C LEU A 202 -4.46 15.72 5.25
N ASP A 203 -5.04 16.82 4.77
CA ASP A 203 -4.72 17.37 3.45
C ASP A 203 -3.27 17.86 3.36
N THR A 204 -2.61 18.08 4.50
CA THR A 204 -1.22 18.55 4.55
C THR A 204 -0.31 17.65 5.39
N TYR A 205 -0.88 16.83 6.27
CA TYR A 205 -0.14 15.88 7.09
C TYR A 205 0.22 14.64 6.28
N VAL A 206 1.46 14.19 6.42
CA VAL A 206 1.97 12.98 5.76
C VAL A 206 2.41 12.01 6.83
N TRP A 207 2.01 10.75 6.69
CA TRP A 207 2.30 9.69 7.65
C TRP A 207 3.81 9.55 7.88
N PRO A 208 4.30 9.66 9.13
CA PRO A 208 5.71 9.54 9.44
C PRO A 208 6.20 8.08 9.47
N GLY A 209 5.33 7.12 9.20
CA GLY A 209 5.57 5.70 9.45
C GLY A 209 5.29 5.34 10.91
N ASP A 210 5.37 4.04 11.22
CA ASP A 210 5.17 3.51 12.57
C ASP A 210 6.49 3.06 13.19
N VAL A 211 6.75 3.48 14.43
CA VAL A 211 8.00 3.21 15.15
C VAL A 211 8.24 1.73 15.46
N SER A 212 7.19 0.90 15.40
CA SER A 212 7.30 -0.54 15.58
C SER A 212 7.78 -1.26 14.31
N LEU A 213 7.80 -0.59 13.16
CA LEU A 213 8.22 -1.13 11.88
C LEU A 213 9.74 -0.95 11.67
N PRO A 214 10.38 -1.79 10.85
CA PRO A 214 11.81 -1.68 10.57
C PRO A 214 12.19 -0.44 9.72
N GLY A 215 11.20 0.29 9.20
CA GLY A 215 11.42 1.48 8.37
C GLY A 215 11.97 1.13 6.99
N THR A 216 11.33 0.19 6.30
CA THR A 216 11.75 -0.26 4.96
C THR A 216 11.70 0.89 3.94
N GLY A 217 10.80 1.87 4.13
CA GLY A 217 10.71 3.04 3.26
C GLY A 217 12.01 3.85 3.18
N ARG A 218 12.88 3.81 4.19
CA ARG A 218 14.19 4.49 4.15
C ARG A 218 15.14 3.97 3.06
N PHE A 219 14.88 2.77 2.53
CA PHE A 219 15.69 2.13 1.48
C PHE A 219 15.22 2.48 0.07
N SER A 220 14.07 3.13 -0.06
CA SER A 220 13.50 3.58 -1.32
C SER A 220 13.29 5.09 -1.40
N GLU A 221 13.50 5.77 -0.29
CA GLU A 221 13.31 7.20 -0.17
C GLU A 221 14.43 7.98 -0.87
N VAL A 222 14.03 8.94 -1.69
CA VAL A 222 14.96 9.76 -2.49
C VAL A 222 15.59 10.85 -1.61
N ARG A 223 14.94 11.22 -0.50
CA ARG A 223 15.38 12.30 0.39
C ARG A 223 16.18 11.74 1.58
N PRO A 224 17.37 12.27 1.92
CA PRO A 224 18.28 11.66 2.91
C PRO A 224 17.99 11.96 4.40
N LEU A 225 16.91 12.68 4.76
CA LEU A 225 16.64 13.13 6.14
C LEU A 225 15.42 12.45 6.76
N LEU A 226 15.48 12.12 8.06
CA LEU A 226 14.42 11.43 8.85
C LEU A 226 12.98 11.95 8.66
N PHE A 227 12.80 13.22 8.28
CA PHE A 227 11.53 13.80 7.86
C PHE A 227 11.66 14.17 6.38
N HIS A 228 11.13 13.29 5.53
CA HIS A 228 11.30 13.37 4.08
C HIS A 228 10.30 14.33 3.45
N TYR A 229 9.15 14.52 4.09
CA TYR A 229 8.05 15.35 3.62
C TYR A 229 7.77 16.49 4.60
N THR A 230 7.42 17.66 4.08
CA THR A 230 7.10 18.85 4.89
C THR A 230 5.96 18.54 5.88
N GLY A 231 5.01 17.70 5.47
CA GLY A 231 3.87 17.25 6.29
C GLY A 231 4.20 16.28 7.42
N GLN A 232 5.44 15.78 7.54
CA GLN A 232 5.88 14.87 8.62
C GLN A 232 6.44 15.60 9.84
N ARG A 233 6.54 16.94 9.82
CA ARG A 233 7.16 17.69 10.93
C ARG A 233 6.17 17.86 12.10
N PRO A 234 6.64 17.62 13.34
CA PRO A 234 5.83 17.67 14.57
C PRO A 234 5.62 19.09 15.14
N ASP A 235 5.99 20.15 14.42
CA ASP A 235 5.78 21.55 14.84
C ASP A 235 4.29 21.97 14.84
N ARG A 236 3.38 21.04 14.53
CA ARG A 236 1.95 21.16 14.79
C ARG A 236 1.69 20.76 16.23
N THR A 237 1.75 21.72 17.15
CA THR A 237 1.19 21.58 18.49
C THR A 237 -0.28 21.19 18.37
N PHE A 238 -0.59 19.94 18.73
CA PHE A 238 -1.95 19.48 19.01
C PHE A 238 -2.45 20.06 20.33
#